data_AF-A0ABC9WUJ9-F1
#
_entry.id   AF-A0ABC9WUJ9-F1
#
_cell.length_a   1.000
_cell.length_b   1.000
_cell.length_c   1.000
_cell.angle_alpha   90.00
_cell.angle_beta   90.00
_cell.angle_gamma   90.00
#
_symmetry.space_group_name_H-M   'P 1'
#
loop_
_entity.id
_entity.type
_entity.pdbx_description
1 polymer ?
#
loop_
_entity_poly.entity_id
_entity_poly.type
_entity_poly.pdbx_seq_one_letter_code
_entity_poly.pdbx_strand_id
1 'polypeptide(L)'
;MENWGLITYRETNLLYDPNESASSNKQRVAAVVAHELVHQWFGNIVTMDWWDDLWLNEGFASYFEFLGVNAAEPTWQMLEQVLIDDVLPVMKDDSLLSSHPIVVDVSSPAEITSVFDGISYSKGASILRMLRDWITPDLFQKGCQASNKPVKEVMDTWTRQMGYPVLEMGSNSVFTQKRFLLDPNANASHPPSDLGYKWNIPVKWRHGNSTNYNLYNASDSAGIPIQLPPNTFANINPDHIGFYRVNYDSQNWDRLSTLLVSNHTDFSAADRAGILDDAFSLASVPANLRLLVYRYGMQNSGNESSWNYMFEKYQETSLAQEKEKLLYGLASVKNITLLDRYLKYIYNTSFIKTQDVFTVLRYISYNTYGKTMTWDWIRLNWQYLVDRFTINDRNLGRIVTITQNFNTELQLWQMENFFENILMLGQENCPGVSQLSR
;
A
#
# COMPACT_ATOMS: atom_id res chain seq x y z
N MET A 1 -20.96 2.51 16.25
CA MET A 1 -21.23 1.56 17.34
C MET A 1 -22.71 1.32 17.41
N GLU A 2 -23.06 0.08 17.11
CA GLU A 2 -24.32 -0.45 16.66
C GLU A 2 -25.26 -0.85 17.80
N ASN A 3 -25.17 -0.19 18.97
CA ASN A 3 -25.97 -0.56 20.13
C ASN A 3 -27.46 -0.65 19.73
N TRP A 4 -28.09 -1.80 20.02
CA TRP A 4 -29.37 -2.17 19.41
C TRP A 4 -30.48 -1.18 19.79
N GLY A 5 -31.01 -0.48 18.78
CA GLY A 5 -32.05 0.55 18.96
C GLY A 5 -31.54 1.93 19.41
N LEU A 6 -30.23 2.09 19.65
CA LEU A 6 -29.59 3.36 20.01
C LEU A 6 -28.15 3.43 19.46
N ILE A 7 -28.02 3.51 18.14
CA ILE A 7 -26.71 3.59 17.48
C ILE A 7 -26.03 4.91 17.86
N THR A 8 -24.77 4.83 18.31
CA THR A 8 -23.97 6.00 18.70
C THR A 8 -22.90 6.29 17.66
N TYR A 9 -22.78 7.56 17.28
CA TYR A 9 -21.87 8.05 16.24
C TYR A 9 -20.91 9.12 16.78
N ARG A 10 -19.75 9.26 16.12
CA ARG A 10 -19.02 10.53 16.12
C ARG A 10 -19.76 11.53 15.23
N GLU A 11 -19.74 12.82 15.57
CA GLU A 11 -20.46 13.87 14.82
C GLU A 11 -20.15 13.84 13.31
N THR A 12 -18.87 13.67 12.95
CA THR A 12 -18.40 13.60 11.56
C THR A 12 -18.96 12.43 10.74
N ASN A 13 -19.54 11.42 11.39
CA ASN A 13 -20.11 10.23 10.76
C ASN A 13 -21.65 10.25 10.75
N LEU A 14 -22.29 11.33 11.23
CA LEU A 14 -23.76 11.44 11.28
C LEU A 14 -24.27 12.80 10.79
N LEU A 15 -23.63 13.90 11.19
CA LEU A 15 -24.07 15.24 10.86
C LEU A 15 -23.49 15.67 9.51
N TYR A 16 -24.34 16.17 8.63
CA TYR A 16 -23.98 16.67 7.30
C TYR A 16 -24.68 18.01 7.04
N ASP A 17 -23.93 19.02 6.64
CA ASP A 17 -24.45 20.32 6.19
C ASP A 17 -24.24 20.48 4.68
N PRO A 18 -25.29 20.56 3.86
CA PRO A 18 -25.15 20.68 2.40
C PRO A 18 -24.49 21.98 1.92
N ASN A 19 -24.40 23.02 2.77
CA ASN A 19 -23.74 24.28 2.39
C ASN A 19 -22.23 24.29 2.72
N GLU A 20 -21.79 23.45 3.65
CA GLU A 20 -20.41 23.48 4.19
C GLU A 20 -19.65 22.16 3.96
N SER A 21 -20.34 21.02 3.94
CA SER A 21 -19.74 19.69 3.90
C SER A 21 -19.54 19.19 2.47
N ALA A 22 -18.38 18.58 2.19
CA ALA A 22 -18.06 18.05 0.87
C ALA A 22 -18.84 16.77 0.54
N SER A 23 -18.85 16.38 -0.74
CA SER A 23 -19.45 15.11 -1.18
C SER A 23 -18.83 13.89 -0.50
N SER A 24 -17.53 13.92 -0.18
CA SER A 24 -16.88 12.86 0.59
C SER A 24 -17.43 12.74 2.01
N ASN A 25 -17.79 13.87 2.65
CA ASN A 25 -18.48 13.85 3.94
C ASN A 25 -19.88 13.24 3.81
N LYS A 26 -20.63 13.63 2.77
CA LYS A 26 -21.97 13.05 2.49
C LYS A 26 -21.89 11.53 2.32
N GLN A 27 -20.94 11.06 1.53
CA GLN A 27 -20.73 9.63 1.30
C GLN A 27 -20.29 8.90 2.57
N ARG A 28 -19.38 9.49 3.35
CA ARG A 28 -18.94 8.92 4.64
C ARG A 28 -20.11 8.75 5.61
N VAL A 29 -20.96 9.78 5.75
CA VAL A 29 -22.16 9.69 6.61
C VAL A 29 -23.10 8.60 6.11
N ALA A 30 -23.40 8.56 4.81
CA ALA A 30 -24.28 7.55 4.23
C ALA A 30 -23.74 6.12 4.45
N ALA A 31 -22.45 5.90 4.20
CA ALA A 31 -21.79 4.62 4.38
C ALA A 31 -21.81 4.17 5.85
N VAL A 32 -21.39 5.02 6.79
CA VAL A 32 -21.37 4.65 8.22
C VAL A 32 -22.80 4.43 8.74
N VAL A 33 -23.79 5.22 8.32
CA VAL A 33 -25.19 4.94 8.69
C VAL A 33 -25.66 3.60 8.14
N ALA A 34 -25.37 3.28 6.87
CA ALA A 34 -25.73 2.00 6.28
C ALA A 34 -25.04 0.83 6.98
N HIS A 35 -23.74 0.94 7.27
CA HIS A 35 -22.94 -0.05 8.01
C HIS A 35 -23.58 -0.41 9.35
N GLU A 36 -23.88 0.61 10.15
CA GLU A 36 -24.43 0.43 11.50
C GLU A 36 -25.88 -0.10 11.48
N LEU A 37 -26.63 0.21 10.40
CA LEU A 37 -27.95 -0.37 10.16
C LEU A 37 -27.85 -1.85 9.78
N VAL A 38 -26.82 -2.29 9.05
CA VAL A 38 -26.62 -3.71 8.73
C VAL A 38 -26.44 -4.53 10.01
N HIS A 39 -25.71 -3.99 10.98
CA HIS A 39 -25.51 -4.66 12.26
C HIS A 39 -26.79 -4.97 13.03
N GLN A 40 -27.87 -4.24 12.78
CA GLN A 40 -29.17 -4.54 13.39
C GLN A 40 -29.68 -5.94 12.99
N TRP A 41 -29.16 -6.51 11.89
CA TRP A 41 -29.33 -7.92 11.51
C TRP A 41 -28.05 -8.75 11.76
N PHE A 42 -26.93 -8.36 11.14
CA PHE A 42 -25.65 -9.08 11.20
C PHE A 42 -24.76 -8.51 12.31
N GLY A 43 -24.98 -9.00 13.52
CA GLY A 43 -24.24 -8.64 14.73
C GLY A 43 -25.16 -8.55 15.94
N ASN A 44 -26.37 -8.00 15.77
CA ASN A 44 -27.37 -7.92 16.85
C ASN A 44 -28.36 -9.09 16.85
N ILE A 45 -29.07 -9.36 15.74
CA ILE A 45 -30.02 -10.50 15.67
C ILE A 45 -29.25 -11.82 15.62
N VAL A 46 -28.26 -11.90 14.74
CA VAL A 46 -27.32 -13.02 14.66
C VAL A 46 -25.95 -12.48 15.03
N THR A 47 -25.38 -13.01 16.11
CA THR A 47 -24.05 -12.64 16.62
C THR A 47 -23.11 -13.83 16.46
N MET A 48 -21.86 -13.58 16.10
CA MET A 48 -20.81 -14.61 16.16
C MET A 48 -20.71 -15.21 17.57
N ASP A 49 -20.40 -16.51 17.65
CA ASP A 49 -20.28 -17.22 18.93
C ASP A 49 -19.08 -16.73 19.73
N TRP A 50 -17.97 -16.45 19.04
CA TRP A 50 -16.76 -15.87 19.59
C TRP A 50 -16.10 -14.89 18.61
N TRP A 51 -15.14 -14.10 19.11
CA TRP A 51 -14.46 -13.03 18.38
C TRP A 51 -13.55 -13.50 17.25
N ASP A 52 -13.25 -14.79 17.18
CA ASP A 52 -12.55 -15.42 16.05
C ASP A 52 -13.35 -15.34 14.75
N ASP A 53 -14.67 -15.27 14.85
CA ASP A 53 -15.62 -15.09 13.74
C ASP A 53 -16.15 -13.63 13.63
N LEU A 54 -15.43 -12.63 14.16
CA LEU A 54 -15.81 -11.19 14.11
C LEU A 54 -16.21 -10.73 12.69
N TRP A 55 -15.57 -11.27 11.66
CA TRP A 55 -15.87 -10.95 10.25
C TRP A 55 -17.32 -11.23 9.84
N LEU A 56 -18.03 -12.14 10.52
CA LEU A 56 -19.46 -12.41 10.27
C LEU A 56 -20.33 -11.18 10.61
N ASN A 57 -19.83 -10.30 11.47
CA ASN A 57 -20.44 -9.00 11.73
C ASN A 57 -19.82 -7.94 10.80
N GLU A 58 -18.52 -7.68 10.97
CA GLU A 58 -17.84 -6.52 10.37
C GLU A 58 -17.69 -6.64 8.85
N GLY A 59 -17.37 -7.84 8.35
CA GLY A 59 -17.27 -8.10 6.92
C GLY A 59 -18.62 -8.03 6.23
N PHE A 60 -19.69 -8.48 6.90
CA PHE A 60 -21.07 -8.35 6.40
C PHE A 60 -21.52 -6.89 6.39
N ALA A 61 -21.29 -6.13 7.47
CA ALA A 61 -21.60 -4.71 7.53
C ALA A 61 -20.84 -3.92 6.46
N SER A 62 -19.54 -4.16 6.33
CA SER A 62 -18.68 -3.55 5.30
C SER A 62 -19.09 -3.95 3.87
N TYR A 63 -19.66 -5.13 3.65
CA TYR A 63 -20.17 -5.50 2.33
C TYR A 63 -21.51 -4.83 2.01
N PHE A 64 -22.46 -4.92 2.95
CA PHE A 64 -23.83 -4.46 2.74
C PHE A 64 -23.97 -2.94 2.84
N GLU A 65 -23.02 -2.21 3.44
CA GLU A 65 -23.04 -0.74 3.41
C GLU A 65 -23.06 -0.22 1.97
N PHE A 66 -22.25 -0.79 1.07
CA PHE A 66 -22.22 -0.36 -0.32
C PHE A 66 -23.54 -0.66 -1.03
N LEU A 67 -24.17 -1.79 -0.73
CA LEU A 67 -25.49 -2.13 -1.28
C LEU A 67 -26.57 -1.17 -0.75
N GLY A 68 -26.55 -0.85 0.54
CA GLY A 68 -27.47 0.08 1.19
C GLY A 68 -27.35 1.49 0.62
N VAL A 69 -26.13 2.03 0.55
CA VAL A 69 -25.88 3.34 -0.04
C VAL A 69 -26.18 3.35 -1.54
N ASN A 70 -25.82 2.30 -2.29
CA ASN A 70 -26.17 2.21 -3.72
C ASN A 70 -27.68 2.24 -3.95
N ALA A 71 -28.47 1.63 -3.05
CA ALA A 71 -29.92 1.67 -3.14
C ALA A 71 -30.48 3.06 -2.82
N ALA A 72 -29.87 3.78 -1.87
CA ALA A 72 -30.28 5.14 -1.51
C ALA A 72 -29.83 6.20 -2.53
N GLU A 73 -28.63 6.05 -3.09
CA GLU A 73 -27.95 7.00 -3.96
C GLU A 73 -27.40 6.27 -5.21
N PRO A 74 -28.27 5.85 -6.15
CA PRO A 74 -27.93 4.94 -7.25
C PRO A 74 -26.96 5.52 -8.28
N THR A 75 -26.72 6.83 -8.27
CA THR A 75 -25.79 7.49 -9.21
C THR A 75 -24.36 7.55 -8.69
N TRP A 76 -24.08 7.09 -7.47
CA TRP A 76 -22.75 7.19 -6.84
C TRP A 76 -21.79 6.05 -7.22
N GLN A 77 -22.23 5.06 -8.00
CA GLN A 77 -21.40 3.93 -8.42
C GLN A 77 -20.77 3.18 -7.23
N MET A 78 -21.48 3.09 -6.09
CA MET A 78 -20.93 2.54 -4.84
C MET A 78 -20.39 1.11 -5.01
N LEU A 79 -20.99 0.29 -5.89
CA LEU A 79 -20.52 -1.07 -6.13
C LEU A 79 -19.15 -1.14 -6.80
N GLU A 80 -18.74 -0.09 -7.51
CA GLU A 80 -17.38 0.06 -8.04
C GLU A 80 -16.42 0.61 -6.98
N GLN A 81 -16.92 1.46 -6.07
CA GLN A 81 -16.11 2.06 -5.01
C GLN A 81 -15.59 1.04 -3.99
N VAL A 82 -16.26 -0.10 -3.81
CA VAL A 82 -15.75 -1.25 -3.02
C VAL A 82 -14.32 -1.62 -3.41
N LEU A 83 -13.98 -1.46 -4.70
CA LEU A 83 -12.66 -1.78 -5.21
C LEU A 83 -11.57 -0.91 -4.58
N ILE A 84 -11.81 0.41 -4.51
CA ILE A 84 -10.82 1.39 -4.05
C ILE A 84 -10.86 1.60 -2.53
N ASP A 85 -12.00 1.35 -1.90
CA ASP A 85 -12.19 1.52 -0.46
C ASP A 85 -11.76 0.27 0.33
N ASP A 86 -12.03 -0.94 -0.19
CA ASP A 86 -11.77 -2.20 0.52
C ASP A 86 -10.81 -3.15 -0.22
N VAL A 87 -11.14 -3.54 -1.45
CA VAL A 87 -10.50 -4.70 -2.12
C VAL A 87 -9.01 -4.45 -2.39
N LEU A 88 -8.66 -3.36 -3.09
CA LEU A 88 -7.26 -3.08 -3.43
C LEU A 88 -6.42 -2.69 -2.19
N PRO A 89 -6.92 -1.85 -1.25
CA PRO A 89 -6.21 -1.57 0.00
C PRO A 89 -5.89 -2.84 0.80
N VAL A 90 -6.88 -3.72 1.04
CA VAL A 90 -6.65 -4.90 1.89
C VAL A 90 -5.78 -5.96 1.21
N MET A 91 -5.77 -6.03 -0.13
CA MET A 91 -4.80 -6.85 -0.84
C MET A 91 -3.36 -6.45 -0.55
N LYS A 92 -3.08 -5.18 -0.24
CA LYS A 92 -1.73 -4.79 0.20
C LYS A 92 -1.42 -5.34 1.59
N ASP A 93 -2.35 -5.23 2.51
CA ASP A 93 -2.18 -5.71 3.89
C ASP A 93 -2.04 -7.24 3.95
N ASP A 94 -2.88 -7.95 3.21
CA ASP A 94 -2.95 -9.42 3.18
C ASP A 94 -1.82 -10.08 2.35
N SER A 95 -1.01 -9.28 1.64
CA SER A 95 0.19 -9.74 0.94
C SER A 95 1.46 -9.75 1.82
N LEU A 96 1.34 -9.42 3.10
CA LEU A 96 2.41 -9.44 4.09
C LEU A 96 2.40 -10.73 4.91
N LEU A 97 3.58 -11.20 5.31
CA LEU A 97 3.70 -12.35 6.24
C LEU A 97 3.13 -12.06 7.64
N SER A 98 2.97 -10.78 7.99
CA SER A 98 2.41 -10.32 9.26
C SER A 98 0.89 -10.17 9.24
N SER A 99 0.23 -10.58 8.15
CA SER A 99 -1.23 -10.67 8.10
C SER A 99 -1.73 -11.86 8.94
N HIS A 100 -3.05 -12.09 8.95
CA HIS A 100 -3.70 -13.19 9.64
C HIS A 100 -4.89 -13.75 8.82
N PRO A 101 -5.30 -15.02 9.04
CA PRO A 101 -6.55 -15.54 8.46
C PRO A 101 -7.76 -14.73 8.92
N ILE A 102 -8.85 -14.76 8.15
CA ILE A 102 -10.11 -14.09 8.54
C ILE A 102 -10.65 -14.69 9.84
N VAL A 103 -10.66 -16.02 9.93
CA VAL A 103 -10.96 -16.72 11.18
C VAL A 103 -9.67 -16.79 11.99
N VAL A 104 -9.63 -16.08 13.12
CA VAL A 104 -8.39 -15.86 13.89
C VAL A 104 -8.58 -16.16 15.37
N ASP A 105 -7.77 -17.07 15.89
CA ASP A 105 -7.81 -17.41 17.31
C ASP A 105 -7.38 -16.21 18.17
N VAL A 106 -8.26 -15.78 19.08
CA VAL A 106 -8.01 -14.69 20.02
C VAL A 106 -8.34 -15.12 21.45
N SER A 107 -7.45 -14.82 22.39
CA SER A 107 -7.48 -15.33 23.76
C SER A 107 -7.41 -14.24 24.83
N SER A 108 -7.09 -13.00 24.44
CA SER A 108 -7.02 -11.85 25.35
C SER A 108 -7.82 -10.64 24.84
N PRO A 109 -8.26 -9.72 25.72
CA PRO A 109 -8.93 -8.49 25.29
C PRO A 109 -8.13 -7.65 24.30
N ALA A 110 -6.79 -7.66 24.42
CA ALA A 110 -5.91 -6.96 23.49
C ALA A 110 -5.90 -7.62 22.11
N GLU A 111 -5.87 -8.94 22.05
CA GLU A 111 -5.98 -9.71 20.80
C GLU A 111 -7.36 -9.51 20.15
N ILE A 112 -8.44 -9.60 20.93
CA ILE A 112 -9.80 -9.32 20.46
C ILE A 112 -9.91 -7.93 19.83
N THR A 113 -9.34 -6.91 20.48
CA THR A 113 -9.38 -5.55 19.94
C THR A 113 -8.51 -5.40 18.69
N SER A 114 -7.41 -6.16 18.59
CA SER A 114 -6.47 -6.05 17.48
C SER A 114 -7.01 -6.57 16.14
N VAL A 115 -8.01 -7.45 16.16
CA VAL A 115 -8.60 -8.04 14.95
C VAL A 115 -9.76 -7.20 14.38
N PHE A 116 -10.05 -6.04 14.98
CA PHE A 116 -10.87 -4.99 14.36
C PHE A 116 -10.01 -4.22 13.34
N ASP A 117 -9.65 -4.88 12.24
CA ASP A 117 -8.70 -4.38 11.26
C ASP A 117 -9.14 -4.63 9.80
N GLY A 118 -8.28 -4.29 8.84
CA GLY A 118 -8.60 -4.46 7.41
C GLY A 118 -8.98 -5.89 7.01
N ILE A 119 -8.52 -6.92 7.73
CA ILE A 119 -8.84 -8.31 7.39
C ILE A 119 -10.29 -8.63 7.74
N SER A 120 -10.75 -8.28 8.94
CA SER A 120 -12.13 -8.54 9.37
C SER A 120 -13.15 -7.73 8.56
N TYR A 121 -12.82 -6.47 8.25
CA TYR A 121 -13.69 -5.54 7.52
C TYR A 121 -13.57 -5.75 6.01
N SER A 122 -12.47 -5.29 5.42
CA SER A 122 -12.29 -5.16 3.97
C SER A 122 -12.06 -6.51 3.28
N LYS A 123 -11.27 -7.43 3.86
CA LYS A 123 -11.12 -8.78 3.26
C LYS A 123 -12.42 -9.57 3.39
N GLY A 124 -13.09 -9.49 4.55
CA GLY A 124 -14.44 -10.03 4.76
C GLY A 124 -15.42 -9.55 3.68
N ALA A 125 -15.51 -8.25 3.44
CA ALA A 125 -16.35 -7.69 2.39
C ALA A 125 -15.96 -8.13 0.98
N SER A 126 -14.66 -8.19 0.70
CA SER A 126 -14.11 -8.60 -0.60
C SER A 126 -14.47 -10.04 -0.95
N ILE A 127 -14.37 -10.97 0.00
CA ILE A 127 -14.70 -12.38 -0.24
C ILE A 127 -16.22 -12.61 -0.31
N LEU A 128 -17.03 -11.80 0.38
CA LEU A 128 -18.50 -11.80 0.22
C LEU A 128 -18.93 -11.27 -1.14
N ARG A 129 -18.26 -10.22 -1.63
CA ARG A 129 -18.44 -9.69 -2.98
C ARG A 129 -18.15 -10.75 -4.04
N MET A 130 -17.03 -11.46 -3.93
CA MET A 130 -16.67 -12.58 -4.80
C MET A 130 -17.70 -13.73 -4.71
N LEU A 131 -18.09 -14.10 -3.48
CA LEU A 131 -19.06 -15.16 -3.23
C LEU A 131 -20.41 -14.85 -3.90
N ARG A 132 -20.94 -13.64 -3.71
CA ARG A 132 -22.20 -13.20 -4.31
C ARG A 132 -22.16 -13.22 -5.84
N ASP A 133 -21.06 -12.82 -6.47
CA ASP A 133 -20.92 -12.94 -7.93
C ASP A 133 -20.94 -14.40 -8.37
N TRP A 134 -20.19 -15.28 -7.69
CA TRP A 134 -20.10 -16.70 -8.03
C TRP A 134 -21.42 -17.45 -7.87
N ILE A 135 -22.12 -17.25 -6.75
CA ILE A 135 -23.38 -17.96 -6.49
C ILE A 135 -24.59 -17.22 -7.05
N THR A 136 -24.41 -16.03 -7.63
CA THR A 136 -25.43 -15.07 -8.08
C THR A 136 -26.14 -14.32 -6.95
N PRO A 137 -26.54 -13.05 -7.19
CA PRO A 137 -27.25 -12.21 -6.21
C PRO A 137 -28.49 -12.86 -5.58
N ASP A 138 -29.33 -13.50 -6.40
CA ASP A 138 -30.62 -14.05 -5.95
C ASP A 138 -30.42 -15.23 -5.01
N LEU A 139 -29.44 -16.10 -5.28
CA LEU A 139 -29.14 -17.23 -4.41
C LEU A 139 -28.38 -16.79 -3.16
N PHE A 140 -27.51 -15.77 -3.27
CA PHE A 140 -26.86 -15.18 -2.11
C PHE A 140 -27.89 -14.61 -1.12
N GLN A 141 -28.90 -13.89 -1.61
CA GLN A 141 -29.98 -13.35 -0.77
C GLN A 141 -30.84 -14.43 -0.12
N LYS A 142 -31.13 -15.53 -0.84
CA LYS A 142 -31.90 -16.66 -0.31
C LYS A 142 -31.09 -17.53 0.67
N GLY A 143 -29.78 -17.34 0.74
CA GLY A 143 -28.86 -18.10 1.56
C GLY A 143 -28.02 -19.08 0.73
N CYS A 144 -26.74 -19.19 1.07
CA CYS A 144 -25.74 -19.94 0.29
C CYS A 144 -26.09 -21.42 0.04
N GLN A 145 -26.83 -22.06 0.95
CA GLN A 145 -27.26 -23.46 0.82
C GLN A 145 -28.21 -23.68 -0.36
N ALA A 146 -28.94 -22.64 -0.79
CA ALA A 146 -29.85 -22.72 -1.94
C ALA A 146 -29.11 -22.84 -3.29
N SER A 147 -27.79 -22.63 -3.32
CA SER A 147 -27.01 -22.60 -4.56
C SER A 147 -26.59 -23.98 -5.09
N ASN A 148 -26.66 -25.04 -4.27
CA ASN A 148 -26.07 -26.36 -4.55
C ASN A 148 -24.59 -26.34 -4.97
N LYS A 149 -23.87 -25.24 -4.74
CA LYS A 149 -22.43 -25.11 -4.96
C LYS A 149 -21.67 -25.56 -3.70
N PRO A 150 -20.41 -26.00 -3.82
CA PRO A 150 -19.60 -26.42 -2.66
C PRO A 150 -19.09 -25.19 -1.87
N VAL A 151 -20.00 -24.35 -1.37
CA VAL A 151 -19.66 -23.05 -0.76
C VAL A 151 -18.71 -23.21 0.42
N LYS A 152 -18.94 -24.19 1.30
CA LYS A 152 -18.06 -24.45 2.44
C LYS A 152 -16.63 -24.78 1.99
N GLU A 153 -16.48 -25.75 1.09
CA GLU A 153 -15.17 -26.18 0.58
C GLU A 153 -14.42 -25.04 -0.11
N VAL A 154 -15.14 -24.20 -0.86
CA VAL A 154 -14.54 -23.04 -1.52
C VAL A 154 -14.13 -21.98 -0.50
N MET A 155 -15.08 -21.52 0.33
CA MET A 155 -14.86 -20.39 1.23
C MET A 155 -13.95 -20.72 2.41
N ASP A 156 -13.87 -21.98 2.86
CA ASP A 156 -12.88 -22.40 3.87
C ASP A 156 -11.45 -22.06 3.41
N THR A 157 -11.17 -22.15 2.10
CA THR A 157 -9.84 -21.76 1.57
C THR A 157 -9.54 -20.27 1.64
N TRP A 158 -10.57 -19.42 1.70
CA TRP A 158 -10.46 -17.97 1.77
C TRP A 158 -10.51 -17.42 3.20
N THR A 159 -11.06 -18.18 4.14
CA THR A 159 -11.28 -17.73 5.53
C THR A 159 -10.29 -18.31 6.53
N ARG A 160 -9.83 -19.56 6.34
CA ARG A 160 -9.00 -20.29 7.32
C ARG A 160 -7.49 -20.19 7.10
N GLN A 161 -7.05 -19.40 6.13
CA GLN A 161 -5.64 -19.09 5.90
C GLN A 161 -5.48 -17.64 5.45
N MET A 162 -4.35 -17.03 5.79
CA MET A 162 -4.03 -15.66 5.36
C MET A 162 -3.61 -15.59 3.89
N GLY A 163 -3.58 -14.37 3.34
CA GLY A 163 -3.16 -14.12 1.97
C GLY A 163 -4.17 -14.54 0.92
N TYR A 164 -3.71 -14.41 -0.32
CA TYR A 164 -4.47 -14.70 -1.54
C TYR A 164 -3.53 -15.13 -2.68
N PRO A 165 -4.07 -15.72 -3.77
CA PRO A 165 -3.26 -16.15 -4.89
C PRO A 165 -3.03 -15.04 -5.92
N VAL A 166 -1.91 -15.16 -6.64
CA VAL A 166 -1.76 -14.66 -8.01
C VAL A 166 -1.97 -15.82 -8.98
N LEU A 167 -2.75 -15.56 -10.04
CA LEU A 167 -2.87 -16.45 -11.19
C LEU A 167 -1.83 -16.08 -12.24
N GLU A 168 -0.84 -16.96 -12.43
CA GLU A 168 0.22 -16.79 -13.41
C GLU A 168 -0.13 -17.50 -14.72
N MET A 169 -0.17 -16.73 -15.81
CA MET A 169 -0.40 -17.25 -17.15
C MET A 169 0.84 -18.00 -17.65
N GLY A 170 0.69 -19.31 -17.85
CA GLY A 170 1.68 -20.16 -18.49
C GLY A 170 1.37 -20.39 -19.98
N SER A 171 2.09 -21.34 -20.57
CA SER A 171 1.90 -21.76 -21.97
C SER A 171 0.46 -22.19 -22.25
N ASN A 172 0.00 -21.94 -23.49
CA ASN A 172 -1.34 -22.32 -23.96
C ASN A 172 -2.49 -21.76 -23.12
N SER A 173 -2.32 -20.58 -22.51
CA SER A 173 -3.33 -19.93 -21.67
C SER A 173 -3.77 -20.79 -20.48
N VAL A 174 -2.84 -21.57 -19.92
CA VAL A 174 -3.05 -22.33 -18.68
C VAL A 174 -2.60 -21.46 -17.51
N PHE A 175 -3.52 -21.17 -16.59
CA PHE A 175 -3.22 -20.36 -15.41
C PHE A 175 -2.90 -21.25 -14.21
N THR A 176 -1.80 -20.96 -13.53
CA THR A 176 -1.44 -21.65 -12.29
C THR A 176 -1.55 -20.70 -11.10
N GLN A 177 -1.78 -21.22 -9.90
CA GLN A 177 -1.93 -20.40 -8.71
C GLN A 177 -0.69 -20.49 -7.81
N LYS A 178 -0.29 -19.34 -7.27
CA LYS A 178 0.77 -19.20 -6.28
C LYS A 178 0.33 -18.16 -5.24
N ARG A 179 0.67 -18.35 -3.96
CA ARG A 179 0.48 -17.31 -2.95
C ARG A 179 1.22 -16.04 -3.36
N PHE A 180 0.51 -14.91 -3.38
CA PHE A 180 1.12 -13.61 -3.62
C PHE A 180 1.68 -13.04 -2.32
N LEU A 181 2.95 -12.62 -2.35
CA LEU A 181 3.63 -11.97 -1.24
C LEU A 181 4.44 -10.77 -1.78
N LEU A 182 4.37 -9.64 -1.09
CA LEU A 182 5.15 -8.44 -1.48
C LEU A 182 6.66 -8.61 -1.26
N ASP A 183 7.06 -9.49 -0.36
CA ASP A 183 8.47 -9.87 -0.19
C ASP A 183 8.74 -11.21 -0.92
N PRO A 184 9.49 -11.25 -2.03
CA PRO A 184 9.79 -12.46 -2.76
C PRO A 184 10.78 -13.36 -2.02
N ASN A 185 11.44 -12.85 -0.98
CA ASN A 185 12.30 -13.65 -0.11
C ASN A 185 11.54 -14.25 1.08
N ALA A 186 10.27 -13.87 1.28
CA ALA A 186 9.43 -14.46 2.30
C ALA A 186 9.17 -15.94 2.01
N ASN A 187 9.15 -16.75 3.06
CA ASN A 187 8.79 -18.15 2.93
C ASN A 187 7.28 -18.28 2.69
N ALA A 188 6.89 -18.60 1.46
CA ALA A 188 5.49 -18.70 1.03
C ALA A 188 4.67 -19.74 1.81
N SER A 189 5.33 -20.72 2.44
CA SER A 189 4.67 -21.76 3.26
C SER A 189 4.50 -21.37 4.73
N HIS A 190 4.94 -20.16 5.14
CA HIS A 190 4.85 -19.70 6.53
C HIS A 190 3.81 -18.59 6.74
N PRO A 191 3.15 -18.54 7.91
CA PRO A 191 3.09 -19.62 8.91
C PRO A 191 2.43 -20.89 8.33
N PRO A 192 2.60 -22.08 8.94
CA PRO A 192 1.98 -23.30 8.42
C PRO A 192 0.46 -23.14 8.24
N SER A 193 -0.06 -23.65 7.12
CA SER A 193 -1.49 -23.73 6.83
C SER A 193 -1.81 -25.15 6.38
N ASP A 194 -2.86 -25.75 6.94
CA ASP A 194 -3.33 -27.10 6.56
C ASP A 194 -3.76 -27.17 5.09
N LEU A 195 -4.12 -26.01 4.51
CA LEU A 195 -4.52 -25.86 3.12
C LEU A 195 -3.33 -25.52 2.20
N GLY A 196 -2.13 -25.39 2.75
CA GLY A 196 -0.89 -25.22 2.00
C GLY A 196 -0.83 -23.96 1.13
N TYR A 197 -1.60 -22.92 1.46
CA TYR A 197 -1.75 -21.71 0.63
C TYR A 197 -2.15 -22.03 -0.81
N LYS A 198 -3.15 -22.90 -0.94
CA LYS A 198 -3.89 -23.15 -2.18
C LYS A 198 -5.36 -22.81 -1.95
N TRP A 199 -5.97 -22.25 -2.98
CA TRP A 199 -7.34 -21.76 -2.94
C TRP A 199 -8.19 -22.46 -4.00
N ASN A 200 -9.46 -22.64 -3.66
CA ASN A 200 -10.50 -22.92 -4.64
C ASN A 200 -10.96 -21.59 -5.21
N ILE A 201 -10.63 -21.30 -6.47
CA ILE A 201 -10.75 -19.94 -7.03
C ILE A 201 -11.92 -19.87 -8.02
N PRO A 202 -12.93 -19.04 -7.72
CA PRO A 202 -13.91 -18.57 -8.68
C PRO A 202 -13.35 -17.78 -9.87
N VAL A 203 -12.84 -18.45 -10.89
CA VAL A 203 -12.21 -17.77 -12.03
C VAL A 203 -13.27 -17.32 -13.03
N LYS A 204 -13.39 -16.00 -13.18
CA LYS A 204 -14.23 -15.34 -14.20
C LYS A 204 -13.35 -14.68 -15.25
N TRP A 205 -13.77 -14.73 -16.51
CA TRP A 205 -13.08 -13.99 -17.58
C TRP A 205 -14.03 -13.49 -18.65
N ARG A 206 -13.64 -12.39 -19.30
CA ARG A 206 -14.35 -11.78 -20.42
C ARG A 206 -13.55 -11.95 -21.71
N HIS A 207 -14.20 -12.46 -22.76
CA HIS A 207 -13.62 -12.57 -24.10
C HIS A 207 -14.67 -12.08 -25.12
N GLY A 208 -14.39 -10.95 -25.77
CA GLY A 208 -15.39 -10.21 -26.53
C GLY A 208 -16.59 -9.85 -25.65
N ASN A 209 -17.80 -10.15 -26.12
CA ASN A 209 -19.04 -9.92 -25.37
C ASN A 209 -19.43 -11.06 -24.43
N SER A 210 -18.63 -12.13 -24.36
CA SER A 210 -18.93 -13.30 -23.54
C SER A 210 -18.24 -13.21 -22.19
N THR A 211 -19.00 -13.44 -21.12
CA THR A 211 -18.46 -13.64 -19.77
C THR A 211 -18.54 -15.12 -19.45
N ASN A 212 -17.41 -15.70 -19.08
CA ASN A 212 -17.27 -17.10 -18.77
C ASN A 212 -16.81 -17.27 -17.33
N TYR A 213 -17.06 -18.47 -16.80
CA TYR A 213 -16.80 -18.77 -15.40
C TYR A 213 -16.40 -20.24 -15.26
N ASN A 214 -15.38 -20.52 -14.46
CA ASN A 214 -15.04 -21.88 -14.04
C ASN A 214 -14.36 -21.88 -12.66
N LEU A 215 -14.57 -22.94 -11.88
CA LEU A 215 -13.93 -23.10 -10.58
C LEU A 215 -12.56 -23.76 -10.77
N TYR A 216 -11.50 -23.10 -10.32
CA TYR A 216 -10.17 -23.70 -10.23
C TYR A 216 -10.04 -24.38 -8.86
N ASN A 217 -10.00 -25.73 -8.84
CA ASN A 217 -9.82 -26.49 -7.61
C ASN A 217 -8.37 -26.41 -7.11
N ALA A 218 -8.20 -26.25 -5.79
CA ALA A 218 -6.90 -26.24 -5.11
C ALA A 218 -6.09 -27.52 -5.38
N SER A 219 -6.75 -28.66 -5.64
CA SER A 219 -6.10 -29.92 -5.97
C SER A 219 -5.46 -29.97 -7.37
N ASP A 220 -5.86 -29.07 -8.28
CA ASP A 220 -5.47 -29.13 -9.69
C ASP A 220 -4.09 -28.51 -9.92
N SER A 221 -3.04 -29.29 -9.66
CA SER A 221 -1.64 -28.82 -9.82
C SER A 221 -1.26 -28.45 -11.26
N ALA A 222 -2.00 -28.94 -12.26
CA ALA A 222 -1.77 -28.65 -13.67
C ALA A 222 -2.23 -27.25 -14.11
N GLY A 223 -3.00 -26.53 -13.28
CA GLY A 223 -3.58 -25.25 -13.63
C GLY A 223 -4.96 -25.34 -14.30
N ILE A 224 -5.55 -24.17 -14.51
CA ILE A 224 -6.84 -24.01 -15.18
C ILE A 224 -6.65 -23.53 -16.62
N PRO A 225 -7.03 -24.33 -17.64
CA PRO A 225 -6.93 -23.91 -19.03
C PRO A 225 -8.05 -22.92 -19.37
N ILE A 226 -7.67 -21.75 -19.89
CA ILE A 226 -8.61 -20.78 -20.48
C ILE A 226 -8.42 -20.84 -21.99
N GLN A 227 -9.25 -21.61 -22.68
CA GLN A 227 -9.11 -21.77 -24.13
C GLN A 227 -9.48 -20.48 -24.86
N LEU A 228 -8.49 -19.89 -25.51
CA LEU A 228 -8.63 -18.66 -26.28
C LEU A 228 -8.30 -18.93 -27.75
N PRO A 229 -9.05 -18.33 -28.70
CA PRO A 229 -8.65 -18.35 -30.09
C PRO A 229 -7.24 -17.74 -30.28
N PRO A 230 -6.46 -18.20 -31.26
CA PRO A 230 -5.13 -17.65 -31.51
C PRO A 230 -5.17 -16.13 -31.70
N ASN A 231 -4.19 -15.43 -31.15
CA ASN A 231 -4.09 -13.96 -31.25
C ASN A 231 -5.30 -13.20 -30.69
N THR A 232 -5.95 -13.70 -29.65
CA THR A 232 -6.99 -12.98 -28.89
C THR A 232 -6.51 -12.68 -27.46
N PHE A 233 -7.25 -11.81 -26.76
CA PHE A 233 -7.01 -11.48 -25.36
C PHE A 233 -8.29 -11.74 -24.56
N ALA A 234 -8.15 -12.32 -23.38
CA ALA A 234 -9.23 -12.39 -22.40
C ALA A 234 -8.87 -11.61 -21.15
N ASN A 235 -9.80 -10.77 -20.71
CA ASN A 235 -9.70 -10.08 -19.44
C ASN A 235 -10.08 -11.05 -18.31
N ILE A 236 -9.08 -11.56 -17.60
CA ILE A 236 -9.27 -12.42 -16.43
C ILE A 236 -9.56 -11.54 -15.21
N ASN A 237 -10.47 -12.00 -14.36
CA ASN A 237 -10.96 -11.29 -13.19
C ASN A 237 -11.57 -9.91 -13.52
N PRO A 238 -12.59 -9.85 -14.43
CA PRO A 238 -13.20 -8.58 -14.79
C PRO A 238 -13.79 -7.87 -13.57
N ASP A 239 -13.63 -6.55 -13.54
CA ASP A 239 -13.97 -5.64 -12.44
C ASP A 239 -13.29 -6.01 -11.11
N HIS A 240 -12.19 -6.77 -11.20
CA HIS A 240 -11.46 -7.34 -10.08
C HIS A 240 -12.40 -7.99 -9.06
N ILE A 241 -13.36 -8.79 -9.59
CA ILE A 241 -14.48 -9.34 -8.82
C ILE A 241 -14.04 -10.39 -7.78
N GLY A 242 -13.05 -11.19 -8.14
CA GLY A 242 -12.42 -12.17 -7.27
C GLY A 242 -11.25 -11.58 -6.50
N PHE A 243 -11.01 -12.11 -5.30
CA PHE A 243 -9.94 -11.67 -4.42
C PHE A 243 -8.59 -12.31 -4.80
N TYR A 244 -8.13 -12.08 -6.03
CA TYR A 244 -6.86 -12.58 -6.52
C TYR A 244 -6.30 -11.67 -7.62
N ARG A 245 -4.97 -11.73 -7.81
CA ARG A 245 -4.27 -10.98 -8.85
C ARG A 245 -4.06 -11.82 -10.10
N VAL A 246 -3.88 -11.18 -11.24
CA VAL A 246 -3.57 -11.85 -12.50
C VAL A 246 -2.24 -11.37 -13.05
N ASN A 247 -1.32 -12.29 -13.28
CA ASN A 247 -0.05 -12.03 -13.95
C ASN A 247 -0.06 -12.68 -15.34
N TYR A 248 -0.23 -11.86 -16.37
CA TYR A 248 -0.15 -12.29 -17.75
C TYR A 248 1.30 -12.57 -18.17
N ASP A 249 1.49 -13.32 -19.26
CA ASP A 249 2.81 -13.39 -19.90
C ASP A 249 3.18 -12.04 -20.54
N SER A 250 4.46 -11.86 -20.90
CA SER A 250 4.94 -10.58 -21.45
C SER A 250 4.21 -10.17 -22.72
N GLN A 251 3.86 -11.13 -23.59
CA GLN A 251 3.14 -10.86 -24.83
C GLN A 251 1.73 -10.33 -24.56
N ASN A 252 1.04 -10.86 -23.56
CA ASN A 252 -0.30 -10.43 -23.18
C ASN A 252 -0.26 -9.12 -22.39
N TRP A 253 0.77 -8.84 -21.60
CA TRP A 253 1.00 -7.51 -21.01
C TRP A 253 1.21 -6.44 -22.10
N ASP A 254 2.04 -6.72 -23.12
CA ASP A 254 2.26 -5.80 -24.25
C ASP A 254 0.97 -5.58 -25.07
N ARG A 255 0.21 -6.66 -25.27
CA ARG A 255 -1.10 -6.60 -25.94
C ARG A 255 -2.09 -5.78 -25.14
N LEU A 256 -2.17 -5.99 -23.83
CA LEU A 256 -3.05 -5.24 -22.94
C LEU A 256 -2.69 -3.74 -22.94
N SER A 257 -1.41 -3.42 -22.87
CA SER A 257 -0.91 -2.05 -23.03
C SER A 257 -1.36 -1.43 -24.35
N THR A 258 -1.21 -2.17 -25.47
CA THR A 258 -1.67 -1.72 -26.79
C THR A 258 -3.17 -1.47 -26.83
N LEU A 259 -3.98 -2.37 -26.26
CA LEU A 259 -5.45 -2.24 -26.20
C LEU A 259 -5.87 -1.03 -25.37
N LEU A 260 -5.22 -0.79 -24.23
CA LEU A 260 -5.49 0.37 -23.39
C LEU A 260 -5.12 1.68 -24.09
N VAL A 261 -4.01 1.73 -24.82
CA VAL A 261 -3.61 2.92 -25.59
C VAL A 261 -4.53 3.13 -26.80
N SER A 262 -4.95 2.07 -27.50
CA SER A 262 -5.80 2.21 -28.68
C SER A 262 -7.22 2.62 -28.31
N ASN A 263 -7.81 2.00 -27.29
CA ASN A 263 -9.13 2.34 -26.78
C ASN A 263 -9.32 1.86 -25.33
N HIS A 264 -8.92 2.68 -24.36
CA HIS A 264 -9.06 2.32 -22.94
C HIS A 264 -10.52 2.06 -22.50
N THR A 265 -11.52 2.55 -23.23
CA THR A 265 -12.95 2.38 -22.88
C THR A 265 -13.52 1.00 -23.18
N ASP A 266 -12.76 0.14 -23.87
CA ASP A 266 -13.10 -1.29 -24.01
C ASP A 266 -12.98 -2.04 -22.67
N PHE A 267 -12.31 -1.43 -21.69
CA PHE A 267 -12.23 -1.87 -20.31
C PHE A 267 -13.10 -0.97 -19.43
N SER A 268 -13.79 -1.54 -18.44
CA SER A 268 -14.52 -0.75 -17.44
C SER A 268 -13.56 0.11 -16.61
N ALA A 269 -14.08 1.07 -15.85
CA ALA A 269 -13.24 1.84 -14.92
C ALA A 269 -12.61 0.91 -13.85
N ALA A 270 -13.38 -0.04 -13.33
CA ALA A 270 -12.92 -1.06 -12.39
C ALA A 270 -11.85 -1.98 -13.00
N ASP A 271 -12.01 -2.42 -14.25
CA ASP A 271 -11.01 -3.20 -14.98
C ASP A 271 -9.68 -2.45 -15.06
N ARG A 272 -9.71 -1.18 -15.50
CA ARG A 272 -8.50 -0.36 -15.60
C ARG A 272 -7.82 -0.16 -14.25
N ALA A 273 -8.58 0.08 -13.18
CA ALA A 273 -8.05 0.22 -11.83
C ALA A 273 -7.38 -1.07 -11.36
N GLY A 274 -8.06 -2.22 -11.48
CA GLY A 274 -7.52 -3.52 -11.09
C GLY A 274 -6.28 -3.93 -11.90
N ILE A 275 -6.28 -3.69 -13.21
CA ILE A 275 -5.13 -3.99 -14.10
C ILE A 275 -3.90 -3.17 -13.70
N LEU A 276 -4.09 -1.87 -13.42
CA LEU A 276 -3.00 -1.00 -12.98
C LEU A 276 -2.48 -1.45 -11.61
N ASP A 277 -3.38 -1.73 -10.66
CA ASP A 277 -2.99 -2.18 -9.32
C ASP A 277 -2.21 -3.50 -9.35
N ASP A 278 -2.65 -4.46 -10.16
CA ASP A 278 -1.94 -5.72 -10.39
C ASP A 278 -0.54 -5.47 -10.97
N ALA A 279 -0.43 -4.68 -12.04
CA ALA A 279 0.86 -4.39 -12.67
C ALA A 279 1.86 -3.76 -11.68
N PHE A 280 1.45 -2.77 -10.90
CA PHE A 280 2.31 -2.13 -9.91
C PHE A 280 2.62 -3.02 -8.71
N SER A 281 1.68 -3.86 -8.28
CA SER A 281 1.89 -4.81 -7.18
C SER A 281 2.84 -5.93 -7.59
N LEU A 282 2.73 -6.44 -8.82
CA LEU A 282 3.62 -7.45 -9.39
C LEU A 282 5.03 -6.88 -9.66
N ALA A 283 5.12 -5.60 -10.01
CA ALA A 283 6.38 -4.89 -10.17
C ALA A 283 6.95 -4.32 -8.86
N SER A 284 6.21 -4.41 -7.74
CA SER A 284 6.55 -3.73 -6.51
C SER A 284 7.93 -4.13 -6.01
N VAL A 285 8.73 -3.13 -5.67
CA VAL A 285 10.03 -3.37 -5.06
C VAL A 285 9.82 -3.90 -3.65
N PRO A 286 10.35 -5.09 -3.33
CA PRO A 286 10.25 -5.68 -2.01
C PRO A 286 10.79 -4.75 -0.92
N ALA A 287 10.17 -4.73 0.26
CA ALA A 287 10.55 -3.81 1.33
C ALA A 287 12.06 -3.84 1.66
N ASN A 288 12.66 -5.03 1.64
CA ASN A 288 14.09 -5.26 1.88
C ASN A 288 15.00 -4.74 0.76
N LEU A 289 14.47 -4.58 -0.46
CA LEU A 289 15.20 -4.08 -1.63
C LEU A 289 14.95 -2.60 -1.91
N ARG A 290 13.89 -1.99 -1.34
CA ARG A 290 13.48 -0.61 -1.63
C ARG A 290 14.61 0.39 -1.50
N LEU A 291 15.39 0.33 -0.42
CA LEU A 291 16.51 1.25 -0.24
C LEU A 291 17.54 1.12 -1.37
N LEU A 292 17.90 -0.11 -1.74
CA LEU A 292 18.88 -0.37 -2.80
C LEU A 292 18.35 0.11 -4.15
N VAL A 293 17.10 -0.21 -4.49
CA VAL A 293 16.49 0.21 -5.76
C VAL A 293 16.31 1.73 -5.82
N TYR A 294 15.86 2.38 -4.75
CA TYR A 294 15.71 3.84 -4.74
C TYR A 294 17.06 4.53 -4.93
N ARG A 295 18.10 4.07 -4.22
CA ARG A 295 19.45 4.65 -4.32
C ARG A 295 20.07 4.42 -5.69
N TYR A 296 20.21 3.16 -6.11
CA TYR A 296 20.90 2.83 -7.35
C TYR A 296 20.06 3.15 -8.59
N GLY A 297 18.73 3.06 -8.50
CA GLY A 297 17.83 3.54 -9.56
C GLY A 297 17.98 5.04 -9.77
N MET A 298 17.84 5.85 -8.71
CA MET A 298 18.01 7.31 -8.81
C MET A 298 19.43 7.71 -9.24
N GLN A 299 20.46 6.97 -8.79
CA GLN A 299 21.85 7.23 -9.16
C GLN A 299 22.15 6.93 -10.63
N ASN A 300 21.57 5.87 -11.21
CA ASN A 300 21.93 5.38 -12.54
C ASN A 300 20.98 5.86 -13.65
N SER A 301 19.70 6.10 -13.33
CA SER A 301 18.68 6.50 -14.31
C SER A 301 17.77 7.63 -13.83
N GLY A 302 18.07 8.25 -12.68
CA GLY A 302 17.31 9.36 -12.14
C GLY A 302 17.36 10.61 -13.01
N ASN A 303 16.20 11.27 -13.15
CA ASN A 303 16.04 12.55 -13.81
C ASN A 303 15.05 13.41 -13.00
N GLU A 304 14.78 14.64 -13.44
CA GLU A 304 13.91 15.54 -12.69
C GLU A 304 12.49 14.99 -12.48
N SER A 305 11.94 14.29 -13.48
CA SER A 305 10.60 13.70 -13.38
C SER A 305 10.55 12.60 -12.32
N SER A 306 11.46 11.64 -12.37
CA SER A 306 11.51 10.55 -11.37
C SER A 306 11.89 11.06 -9.97
N TRP A 307 12.69 12.12 -9.88
CA TRP A 307 13.01 12.79 -8.62
C TRP A 307 11.78 13.48 -8.01
N ASN A 308 11.02 14.23 -8.82
CA ASN A 308 9.78 14.89 -8.38
C ASN A 308 8.75 13.87 -7.88
N TYR A 309 8.58 12.77 -8.63
CA TYR A 309 7.69 11.68 -8.24
C TYR A 309 8.12 11.04 -6.91
N MET A 310 9.42 10.76 -6.72
CA MET A 310 9.91 10.21 -5.46
C MET A 310 9.70 11.19 -4.29
N PHE A 311 9.84 12.50 -4.54
CA PHE A 311 9.60 13.53 -3.53
C PHE A 311 8.12 13.63 -3.15
N GLU A 312 7.22 13.54 -4.12
CA GLU A 312 5.77 13.44 -3.89
C GLU A 312 5.44 12.21 -3.04
N LYS A 313 5.98 11.03 -3.37
CA LYS A 313 5.80 9.82 -2.54
C LYS A 313 6.34 9.98 -1.12
N TYR A 314 7.42 10.73 -0.94
CA TYR A 314 7.91 11.08 0.39
C TYR A 314 6.93 11.98 1.16
N GLN A 315 6.26 12.92 0.50
CA GLN A 315 5.26 13.78 1.14
C GLN A 315 4.01 12.99 1.53
N GLU A 316 3.48 12.17 0.62
CA GLU A 316 2.23 11.41 0.78
C GLU A 316 2.30 10.30 1.84
N THR A 317 3.42 9.58 1.92
CA THR A 317 3.50 8.41 2.81
C THR A 317 3.44 8.81 4.29
N SER A 318 2.72 8.04 5.11
CA SER A 318 2.68 8.22 6.57
C SER A 318 3.78 7.43 7.29
N LEU A 319 4.37 6.43 6.63
CA LEU A 319 5.31 5.49 7.23
C LEU A 319 6.72 6.09 7.33
N ALA A 320 7.18 6.37 8.54
CA ALA A 320 8.50 6.98 8.80
C ALA A 320 9.67 6.17 8.20
N GLN A 321 9.62 4.84 8.29
CA GLN A 321 10.65 3.95 7.72
C GLN A 321 10.70 3.99 6.19
N GLU A 322 9.60 4.31 5.52
CA GLU A 322 9.58 4.48 4.07
C GLU A 322 10.08 5.89 3.69
N LYS A 323 9.70 6.92 4.45
CA LYS A 323 10.23 8.29 4.28
C LYS A 323 11.75 8.29 4.30
N GLU A 324 12.37 7.63 5.27
CA GLU A 324 13.84 7.59 5.38
C GLU A 324 14.49 6.98 4.12
N LYS A 325 13.94 5.89 3.57
CA LYS A 325 14.44 5.27 2.32
C LYS A 325 14.32 6.21 1.13
N LEU A 326 13.18 6.90 1.01
CA LEU A 326 12.93 7.87 -0.06
C LEU A 326 13.86 9.08 0.05
N LEU A 327 14.10 9.61 1.25
CA LEU A 327 15.05 10.69 1.49
C LEU A 327 16.45 10.33 1.01
N TYR A 328 16.90 9.08 1.22
CA TYR A 328 18.19 8.58 0.72
C TYR A 328 18.17 8.37 -0.80
N GLY A 329 17.07 7.86 -1.35
CA GLY A 329 16.86 7.78 -2.81
C GLY A 329 17.05 9.14 -3.49
N LEU A 330 16.34 10.17 -3.01
CA LEU A 330 16.42 11.54 -3.51
C LEU A 330 17.85 12.12 -3.45
N ALA A 331 18.61 11.80 -2.40
CA ALA A 331 20.00 12.22 -2.24
C ALA A 331 20.97 11.51 -3.20
N SER A 332 20.55 10.40 -3.83
CA SER A 332 21.42 9.58 -4.69
C SER A 332 21.47 10.05 -6.15
N VAL A 333 20.69 11.07 -6.52
CA VAL A 333 20.63 11.58 -7.90
C VAL A 333 21.97 12.19 -8.36
N LYS A 334 22.37 11.91 -9.60
CA LYS A 334 23.59 12.49 -10.21
C LYS A 334 23.31 13.80 -10.95
N ASN A 335 22.72 14.77 -10.25
CA ASN A 335 22.35 16.06 -10.82
C ASN A 335 22.51 17.19 -9.78
N ILE A 336 23.43 18.13 -10.06
CA ILE A 336 23.77 19.23 -9.14
C ILE A 336 22.56 20.14 -8.88
N THR A 337 21.77 20.47 -9.90
CA THR A 337 20.58 21.32 -9.75
C THR A 337 19.54 20.71 -8.82
N LEU A 338 19.32 19.39 -8.92
CA LEU A 338 18.39 18.68 -8.05
C LEU A 338 18.90 18.57 -6.61
N LEU A 339 20.21 18.35 -6.42
CA LEU A 339 20.81 18.34 -5.09
C LEU A 339 20.78 19.73 -4.43
N ASP A 340 21.03 20.81 -5.18
CA ASP A 340 20.90 22.18 -4.70
C ASP A 340 19.45 22.51 -4.30
N ARG A 341 18.48 22.10 -5.13
CA ARG A 341 17.06 22.20 -4.78
C ARG A 341 16.73 21.42 -3.52
N TYR A 342 17.31 20.24 -3.34
CA TYR A 342 17.09 19.42 -2.15
C TYR A 342 17.64 20.08 -0.88
N LEU A 343 18.83 20.71 -0.96
CA LEU A 343 19.39 21.52 0.12
C LEU A 343 18.48 22.70 0.46
N LYS A 344 17.90 23.36 -0.55
CA LYS A 344 16.94 24.47 -0.33
C LYS A 344 15.65 24.01 0.36
N TYR A 345 15.23 22.76 0.19
CA TYR A 345 14.06 22.24 0.90
C TYR A 345 14.25 22.15 2.42
N ILE A 346 15.50 22.15 2.90
CA ILE A 346 15.81 22.15 4.35
C ILE A 346 15.25 23.40 5.04
N TYR A 347 15.15 24.54 4.36
CA TYR A 347 14.58 25.76 4.95
C TYR A 347 13.07 25.67 5.21
N ASN A 348 12.37 24.78 4.51
CA ASN A 348 10.92 24.65 4.64
C ASN A 348 10.53 23.42 5.47
N THR A 349 9.99 23.66 6.66
CA THR A 349 9.54 22.59 7.58
C THR A 349 8.37 21.76 7.06
N SER A 350 7.58 22.27 6.10
CA SER A 350 6.53 21.49 5.45
C SER A 350 7.11 20.48 4.46
N PHE A 351 8.31 20.75 3.92
CA PHE A 351 9.01 19.82 3.03
C PHE A 351 9.88 18.86 3.83
N ILE A 352 10.81 19.36 4.64
CA ILE A 352 11.72 18.53 5.45
C ILE A 352 11.49 18.81 6.93
N LYS A 353 11.05 17.79 7.67
CA LYS A 353 10.84 17.88 9.11
C LYS A 353 12.15 18.21 9.84
N THR A 354 12.07 18.98 10.91
CA THR A 354 13.24 19.41 11.71
C THR A 354 14.13 18.25 12.16
N GLN A 355 13.54 17.12 12.54
CA GLN A 355 14.27 15.92 12.97
C GLN A 355 15.07 15.23 11.84
N ASP A 356 14.70 15.45 10.57
CA ASP A 356 15.28 14.75 9.42
C ASP A 356 16.39 15.55 8.73
N VAL A 357 16.58 16.82 9.10
CA VAL A 357 17.53 17.75 8.45
C VAL A 357 18.95 17.19 8.40
N PHE A 358 19.49 16.74 9.53
CA PHE A 358 20.85 16.21 9.58
C PHE A 358 21.00 14.87 8.86
N THR A 359 19.93 14.09 8.79
CA THR A 359 19.89 12.84 8.00
C THR A 359 19.96 13.14 6.51
N VAL A 360 19.20 14.12 6.02
CA VAL A 360 19.25 14.57 4.62
C VAL A 360 20.64 15.09 4.25
N LEU A 361 21.21 15.99 5.07
CA LEU A 361 22.56 16.52 4.86
C LEU A 361 23.58 15.38 4.77
N ARG A 362 23.50 14.40 5.69
CA ARG A 362 24.38 13.24 5.68
C ARG A 362 24.21 12.39 4.41
N TYR A 363 22.99 12.13 3.97
CA TYR A 363 22.76 11.37 2.74
C TYR A 363 23.26 12.09 1.48
N ILE A 364 23.07 13.41 1.37
CA ILE A 364 23.61 14.20 0.26
C ILE A 364 25.15 14.16 0.31
N SER A 365 25.78 14.20 1.49
CA SER A 365 27.24 14.10 1.61
C SER A 365 27.83 12.78 1.10
N TYR A 366 27.03 11.70 1.05
CA TYR A 366 27.44 10.42 0.48
C TYR A 366 27.40 10.40 -1.05
N ASN A 367 26.75 11.38 -1.68
CA ASN A 367 26.72 11.53 -3.13
C ASN A 367 28.07 12.10 -3.63
N THR A 368 28.54 11.63 -4.79
CA THR A 368 29.81 12.09 -5.38
C THR A 368 29.85 13.60 -5.61
N TYR A 369 28.74 14.21 -6.05
CA TYR A 369 28.61 15.67 -6.16
C TYR A 369 28.27 16.31 -4.81
N GLY A 370 27.40 15.65 -4.06
CA GLY A 370 26.87 16.17 -2.80
C GLY A 370 27.90 16.28 -1.67
N LYS A 371 29.01 15.55 -1.72
CA LYS A 371 30.11 15.63 -0.75
C LYS A 371 30.61 17.06 -0.56
N THR A 372 31.01 17.74 -1.64
CA THR A 372 31.50 19.13 -1.58
C THR A 372 30.35 20.11 -1.38
N MET A 373 29.22 19.90 -2.07
CA MET A 373 28.04 20.77 -1.95
C MET A 373 27.52 20.87 -0.51
N THR A 374 27.44 19.73 0.20
CA THR A 374 26.96 19.70 1.59
C THR A 374 27.93 20.42 2.52
N TRP A 375 29.23 20.21 2.34
CA TRP A 375 30.25 20.89 3.13
C TRP A 375 30.22 22.41 2.93
N ASP A 376 30.14 22.86 1.68
CA ASP A 376 30.03 24.28 1.35
C ASP A 376 28.74 24.88 1.90
N TRP A 377 27.62 24.18 1.75
CA TRP A 377 26.32 24.61 2.26
C TRP A 377 26.33 24.76 3.78
N ILE A 378 26.91 23.80 4.52
CA ILE A 378 27.02 23.89 5.99
C ILE A 378 27.85 25.10 6.40
N ARG A 379 28.99 25.34 5.75
CA ARG A 379 29.83 26.50 6.07
C ARG A 379 29.11 27.82 5.81
N LEU A 380 28.40 27.92 4.69
CA LEU A 380 27.63 29.11 4.32
C LEU A 380 26.40 29.33 5.22
N ASN A 381 25.84 28.26 5.79
CA ASN A 381 24.58 28.29 6.54
C ASN A 381 24.75 27.90 8.01
N TRP A 382 25.97 27.97 8.54
CA TRP A 382 26.26 27.55 9.90
C TRP A 382 25.43 28.34 10.92
N GLN A 383 25.37 29.66 10.77
CA GLN A 383 24.57 30.51 11.66
C GLN A 383 23.09 30.14 11.63
N TYR A 384 22.53 29.88 10.44
CA TYR A 384 21.15 29.40 10.31
C TYR A 384 20.92 28.08 11.06
N LEU A 385 21.86 27.14 10.98
CA LEU A 385 21.77 25.87 11.72
C LEU A 385 21.86 26.09 13.24
N VAL A 386 22.75 26.98 13.69
CA VAL A 386 22.87 27.35 15.11
C VAL A 386 21.61 28.01 15.61
N ASP A 387 21.02 28.94 14.85
CA ASP A 387 19.78 29.63 15.25
C ASP A 387 18.60 28.64 15.33
N ARG A 388 18.55 27.65 14.43
CA ARG A 388 17.46 26.67 14.38
C ARG A 388 17.58 25.55 15.43
N PHE A 389 18.79 25.06 15.69
CA PHE A 389 19.01 23.88 16.53
C PHE A 389 19.70 24.18 17.86
N THR A 390 20.32 25.35 18.01
CA THR A 390 21.22 25.74 19.09
C THR A 390 22.52 24.95 19.10
N ILE A 391 23.59 25.56 19.64
CA ILE A 391 24.89 24.92 19.80
C ILE A 391 24.86 23.67 20.72
N ASN A 392 23.80 23.49 21.50
CA ASN A 392 23.65 22.34 22.40
C ASN A 392 23.07 21.10 21.67
N ASP A 393 22.62 21.24 20.42
CA ASP A 393 22.11 20.11 19.65
C ASP A 393 23.24 19.15 19.25
N ARG A 394 23.06 17.88 19.65
CA ARG A 394 24.06 16.83 19.42
C ARG A 394 24.24 16.50 17.94
N ASN A 395 23.20 16.63 17.12
CA ASN A 395 23.28 16.30 15.69
C ASN A 395 23.95 17.43 14.90
N LEU A 396 23.73 18.68 15.30
CA LEU A 396 24.47 19.83 14.80
C LEU A 396 25.97 19.65 15.03
N GLY A 397 26.36 19.35 16.27
CA GLY A 397 27.76 19.14 16.59
C GLY A 397 28.40 17.94 15.86
N ARG A 398 27.62 16.89 15.57
CA ARG A 398 28.08 15.72 14.79
C ARG A 398 28.03 15.90 13.27
N ILE A 399 27.45 16.97 12.73
CA ILE A 399 27.31 17.09 11.27
C ILE A 399 28.66 17.24 10.58
N VAL A 400 29.66 17.76 11.28
CA VAL A 400 31.02 17.94 10.76
C VAL A 400 31.70 16.60 10.43
N THR A 401 31.21 15.47 10.95
CA THR A 401 31.77 14.15 10.61
C THR A 401 31.55 13.75 9.14
N ILE A 402 30.75 14.50 8.37
CA ILE A 402 30.68 14.28 6.90
C ILE A 402 32.04 14.46 6.21
N THR A 403 32.98 15.16 6.87
CA THR A 403 34.35 15.36 6.39
C THR A 403 35.28 14.18 6.66
N GLN A 404 34.83 13.10 7.32
CA GLN A 404 35.65 11.92 7.62
C GLN A 404 36.37 11.32 6.40
N ASN A 405 35.80 11.50 5.21
CA ASN A 405 36.37 11.01 3.95
C ASN A 405 37.26 12.06 3.25
N PHE A 406 37.62 13.17 3.90
CA PHE A 406 38.58 14.15 3.39
C PHE A 406 39.99 13.61 3.59
N ASN A 407 40.85 13.78 2.58
CA ASN A 407 42.15 13.12 2.52
C ASN A 407 43.22 13.96 1.81
N THR A 408 43.05 15.29 1.81
CA THR A 408 44.00 16.23 1.21
C THR A 408 44.31 17.37 2.18
N GLU A 409 45.53 17.92 2.10
CA GLU A 409 45.96 19.09 2.90
C GLU A 409 45.04 20.30 2.71
N LEU A 410 44.55 20.52 1.49
CA LEU A 410 43.60 21.61 1.22
C LEU A 410 42.29 21.43 2.01
N GLN A 411 41.79 20.20 2.10
CA GLN A 411 40.57 19.91 2.85
C GLN A 411 40.78 20.03 4.36
N LEU A 412 41.94 19.61 4.85
CA LEU A 412 42.32 19.79 6.26
C LEU A 412 42.35 21.28 6.60
N TRP A 413 43.06 22.07 5.80
CA TRP A 413 43.13 23.53 5.97
C TRP A 413 41.73 24.18 5.95
N GLN A 414 40.83 23.75 5.05
CA GLN A 414 39.45 24.24 5.00
C GLN A 414 38.66 23.93 6.29
N MET A 415 38.90 22.77 6.89
CA MET A 415 38.26 22.37 8.14
C MET A 415 38.81 23.19 9.32
N GLU A 416 40.13 23.30 9.44
CA GLU A 416 40.79 24.09 10.49
C GLU A 416 40.32 25.54 10.46
N ASN A 417 40.34 26.16 9.28
CA ASN A 417 39.89 27.54 9.12
C ASN A 417 38.40 27.73 9.48
N PHE A 418 37.55 26.76 9.15
CA PHE A 418 36.14 26.82 9.55
C PHE A 418 35.96 26.72 11.07
N PHE A 419 36.69 25.82 11.74
CA PHE A 419 36.60 25.65 13.18
C PHE A 419 37.17 26.85 13.95
N GLU A 420 38.29 27.43 13.50
CA GLU A 420 38.82 28.67 14.07
C GLU A 420 37.79 29.80 14.03
N ASN A 421 37.10 29.97 12.89
CA ASN A 421 36.05 30.97 12.75
C ASN A 421 34.86 30.72 13.70
N ILE A 422 34.48 29.46 13.95
CA ILE A 422 33.44 29.11 14.92
C ILE A 422 33.87 29.46 16.36
N LEU A 423 35.12 29.18 16.72
CA LEU A 423 35.67 29.49 18.05
C LEU A 423 35.69 31.00 18.31
N MET A 424 36.05 31.81 17.31
CA MET A 424 36.01 33.28 17.41
C MET A 424 34.60 33.84 17.63
N LEU A 425 33.55 33.11 17.26
CA LEU A 425 32.14 33.48 17.48
C LEU A 425 31.61 33.06 18.87
N GLY A 426 32.46 32.53 19.76
CA GLY A 426 32.08 32.15 21.13
C GLY A 426 31.22 30.88 21.22
N GLN A 427 31.26 30.03 20.19
CA GLN A 427 30.46 28.79 20.11
C GLN A 427 31.22 27.55 20.61
N GLU A 428 32.15 27.75 21.57
CA GLU A 428 33.10 26.74 22.07
C GLU A 428 32.42 25.50 22.69
N ASN A 429 31.17 25.62 23.13
CA ASN A 429 30.40 24.55 23.77
C ASN A 429 29.69 23.59 22.79
N CYS A 430 29.88 23.74 21.46
CA CYS A 430 29.24 22.88 20.47
C CYS A 430 29.80 21.43 20.49
N PRO A 431 28.98 20.38 20.73
CA PRO A 431 29.44 19.00 20.90
C PRO A 431 30.09 18.40 19.64
N GLY A 432 31.42 18.34 19.56
CA GLY A 432 32.15 17.73 18.43
C GLY A 432 33.26 18.60 17.86
N VAL A 433 33.25 19.91 18.13
CA VAL A 433 34.33 20.84 17.78
C VAL A 433 35.61 20.52 18.57
N SER A 434 35.47 20.03 19.82
CA SER A 434 36.59 19.63 20.68
C SER A 434 37.20 18.26 20.39
N GLN A 435 36.55 17.42 19.55
CA GLN A 435 37.05 16.07 19.23
C GLN A 435 37.95 16.02 17.98
N LEU A 436 37.94 17.07 17.15
CA LEU A 436 38.74 17.17 15.92
C LEU A 436 39.98 18.06 16.06
N SER A 437 40.11 18.79 17.18
CA SER A 437 41.27 19.64 17.50
C SER A 437 42.42 18.87 18.19
N ARG A 438 42.46 17.54 18.06
CA ARG A 438 43.53 16.67 18.60
C ARG A 438 44.05 15.70 17.56
#